data_AF-A0A453H9W9-F1
#
_entry.id   AF-A0A453H9W9-F1
#
_cell.length_a   1.000
_cell.length_b   1.000
_cell.length_c   1.000
_cell.angle_alpha   90.00
_cell.angle_beta   90.00
_cell.angle_gamma   90.00
#
_symmetry.space_group_name_H-M   'P 1'
#
loop_
_entity.id
_entity.type
_entity.pdbx_description
1 polymer ?
#
loop_
_entity_poly.entity_id
_entity_poly.type
_entity_poly.pdbx_seq_one_letter_code
_entity_poly.pdbx_strand_id
1 'polypeptide(L)'
;MVLPATPSRDAGAHSRPSQDGQGEAGPPRPRRPPAFYSSVFAQIEEVGWGQLVSATGDDGVSCLTFRVMDEQRRHHLLEITLPMNYPACPPSIAADVPYLPKLQWSESSRLKDVLCQFQEVMIAIFYYMLIRTSPTPYQSKLR
;
A
#
# COMPACT_ATOMS: atom_id res chain seq x y z
N MET A 1 -64.98 -16.95 -47.44
CA MET A 1 -64.17 -17.22 -46.24
C MET A 1 -63.57 -15.91 -45.76
N VAL A 2 -63.94 -15.51 -44.55
CA VAL A 2 -63.14 -14.81 -43.51
C VAL A 2 -62.42 -13.49 -43.88
N LEU A 3 -62.89 -12.39 -43.29
CA LEU A 3 -62.08 -11.19 -42.99
C LEU A 3 -61.11 -11.50 -41.83
N PRO A 4 -59.88 -10.98 -41.88
CA PRO A 4 -59.41 -9.99 -40.86
C PRO A 4 -58.41 -8.98 -41.49
N ALA A 5 -57.89 -7.92 -40.88
CA ALA A 5 -58.17 -7.08 -39.71
C ALA A 5 -57.24 -5.85 -39.89
N THR A 6 -57.67 -4.65 -39.50
CA THR A 6 -56.75 -3.56 -39.08
C THR A 6 -56.37 -3.80 -37.60
N PRO A 7 -55.51 -3.04 -36.87
CA PRO A 7 -54.76 -1.82 -37.21
C PRO A 7 -53.30 -1.79 -36.63
N SER A 8 -52.69 -0.59 -36.63
CA SER A 8 -51.86 -0.04 -35.54
C SER A 8 -50.33 -0.02 -35.69
N ARG A 9 -49.84 1.17 -36.10
CA ARG A 9 -48.92 2.03 -35.33
C ARG A 9 -47.89 1.31 -34.46
N ASP A 10 -46.61 1.35 -34.87
CA ASP A 10 -45.66 2.22 -34.17
C ASP A 10 -44.44 2.54 -35.06
N ALA A 11 -44.14 3.83 -35.18
CA ALA A 11 -42.92 4.30 -35.81
C ALA A 11 -41.79 4.06 -34.82
N GLY A 12 -40.98 3.02 -35.05
CA GLY A 12 -39.77 2.74 -34.29
C GLY A 12 -38.75 3.86 -34.49
N ALA A 13 -38.88 4.91 -33.67
CA ALA A 13 -37.89 5.96 -33.52
C ALA A 13 -36.55 5.32 -33.13
N HIS A 14 -35.57 5.42 -34.02
CA HIS A 14 -34.16 5.20 -33.71
C HIS A 14 -33.71 6.25 -32.70
N SER A 15 -33.98 5.97 -31.44
CA SER A 15 -33.46 6.72 -30.31
C SER A 15 -31.99 6.34 -30.16
N ARG A 16 -31.13 7.14 -30.78
CA ARG A 16 -29.72 7.26 -30.38
C ARG A 16 -29.68 7.39 -28.86
N PRO A 17 -28.89 6.61 -28.12
CA PRO A 17 -28.66 6.92 -26.72
C PRO A 17 -27.90 8.24 -26.68
N SER A 18 -28.56 9.26 -26.14
CA SER A 18 -27.99 10.55 -25.80
C SER A 18 -26.75 10.34 -24.93
N GLN A 19 -25.59 10.72 -25.45
CA GLN A 19 -24.47 11.08 -24.61
C GLN A 19 -24.90 12.31 -23.83
N ASP A 20 -25.32 12.15 -22.58
CA ASP A 20 -25.31 13.21 -21.58
C ASP A 20 -25.38 12.57 -20.19
N GLY A 21 -24.19 12.19 -19.74
CA GLY A 21 -23.87 11.85 -18.37
C GLY A 21 -22.51 12.47 -18.11
N GLN A 22 -22.49 13.80 -18.10
CA GLN A 22 -21.36 14.63 -17.74
C GLN A 22 -20.96 14.29 -16.30
N GLY A 23 -20.16 13.23 -16.16
CA GLY A 23 -19.44 12.93 -14.94
C GLY A 23 -18.61 14.17 -14.65
N GLU A 24 -18.94 14.82 -13.55
CA GLU A 24 -18.19 15.92 -12.98
C GLU A 24 -16.72 15.50 -12.90
N ALA A 25 -15.96 15.86 -13.93
CA ALA A 25 -14.54 15.67 -13.98
C ALA A 25 -13.99 16.70 -12.99
N GLY A 26 -14.00 16.33 -11.71
CA GLY A 26 -13.20 17.00 -10.70
C GLY A 26 -11.79 17.21 -11.27
N PRO A 27 -11.11 18.30 -10.88
CA PRO A 27 -9.85 18.71 -11.50
C PRO A 27 -8.93 17.50 -11.67
N PRO A 28 -8.27 17.37 -12.84
CA PRO A 28 -7.42 16.21 -13.10
C PRO A 28 -6.47 16.06 -11.92
N ARG A 29 -6.58 14.93 -11.22
CA ARG A 29 -5.76 14.67 -10.04
C ARG A 29 -4.29 14.87 -10.43
N PRO A 30 -3.47 15.48 -9.56
CA PRO A 30 -2.07 15.72 -9.86
C PRO A 30 -1.41 14.42 -10.30
N ARG A 31 -1.04 14.34 -11.58
CA ARG A 31 -0.41 13.14 -12.13
C ARG A 31 1.07 13.16 -11.79
N ARG A 32 1.56 12.10 -11.18
CA ARG A 32 3.00 11.97 -10.90
C ARG A 32 3.79 11.83 -12.22
N PRO A 33 5.05 12.29 -12.26
CA PRO A 33 5.90 12.10 -13.44
C PRO A 33 6.09 10.60 -13.77
N PRO A 34 6.18 10.20 -15.05
CA PRO A 34 6.46 8.80 -15.42
C PRO A 34 7.71 8.21 -14.76
N ALA A 35 8.76 9.04 -14.61
CA ALA A 35 10.00 8.67 -13.95
C ALA A 35 9.83 8.23 -12.48
N PHE A 36 8.81 8.77 -11.79
CA PHE A 36 8.47 8.35 -10.43
C PHE A 36 8.05 6.87 -10.42
N TYR A 37 7.13 6.48 -11.30
CA TYR A 37 6.65 5.10 -11.38
C TYR A 37 7.79 4.14 -11.72
N SER A 38 8.60 4.47 -12.74
CA SER A 38 9.76 3.66 -13.11
C SER A 38 10.74 3.48 -11.94
N SER A 39 10.99 4.54 -11.16
CA SER A 39 11.85 4.46 -9.97
C SER A 39 11.23 3.59 -8.88
N VAL A 40 9.95 3.75 -8.58
CA VAL A 40 9.26 2.94 -7.56
C VAL A 40 9.22 1.47 -7.96
N PHE A 41 8.92 1.16 -9.22
CA PHE A 41 8.91 -0.22 -9.70
C PHE A 41 10.30 -0.85 -9.66
N ALA A 42 11.36 -0.13 -10.05
CA ALA A 42 12.73 -0.62 -9.92
C ALA A 42 13.09 -0.90 -8.44
N GLN A 43 12.65 -0.03 -7.52
CA GLN A 43 12.85 -0.25 -6.09
C GLN A 43 12.07 -1.45 -5.54
N ILE A 44 10.84 -1.68 -6.01
CA ILE A 44 10.05 -2.88 -5.67
C ILE A 44 10.73 -4.14 -6.21
N GLU A 45 11.26 -4.08 -7.43
CA GLU A 45 12.00 -5.19 -8.04
C GLU A 45 13.28 -5.52 -7.25
N GLU A 46 14.02 -4.49 -6.81
CA GLU A 46 15.20 -4.66 -5.92
C GLU A 46 14.84 -5.32 -4.58
N VAL A 47 13.70 -4.96 -4.00
CA VAL A 47 13.18 -5.58 -2.76
C VAL A 47 12.68 -7.01 -3.02
N GLY A 48 12.11 -7.23 -4.19
CA GLY A 48 11.47 -8.47 -4.60
C GLY A 48 9.95 -8.40 -4.50
N TRP A 49 9.29 -8.65 -5.64
CA TRP A 49 7.84 -8.71 -5.77
C TRP A 49 7.16 -9.73 -4.84
N GLY A 50 7.88 -10.78 -4.42
CA GLY A 50 7.35 -11.78 -3.49
C GLY A 50 7.09 -11.23 -2.07
N GLN A 51 7.70 -10.10 -1.71
CA GLN A 51 7.44 -9.43 -0.43
C GLN A 51 6.30 -8.41 -0.52
N LEU A 52 5.93 -7.97 -1.72
CA LEU A 52 4.84 -7.02 -1.92
C LEU A 52 3.50 -7.73 -1.79
N VAL A 53 2.67 -7.29 -0.85
CA VAL A 53 1.31 -7.84 -0.60
C VAL A 53 0.29 -7.11 -1.46
N SER A 54 0.35 -5.79 -1.47
CA SER A 54 -0.56 -4.95 -2.23
C SER A 54 0.09 -3.62 -2.58
N ALA A 55 -0.39 -3.03 -3.67
CA ALA A 55 -0.06 -1.69 -4.10
C ALA A 55 -1.39 -0.99 -4.41
N THR A 56 -1.66 0.11 -3.69
CA THR A 56 -2.95 0.79 -3.65
C THR A 56 -2.77 2.31 -3.71
N GLY A 57 -3.87 3.04 -3.84
CA GLY A 57 -3.92 4.51 -3.80
C GLY A 57 -4.02 5.16 -5.17
N ASP A 58 -3.89 6.48 -5.20
CA ASP A 58 -3.96 7.27 -6.43
C ASP A 58 -2.85 6.80 -7.38
N ASP A 59 -3.25 6.18 -8.50
CA ASP A 59 -2.39 5.56 -9.53
C ASP A 59 -1.72 4.22 -9.15
N GLY A 60 -2.17 3.55 -8.07
CA GLY A 60 -1.81 2.16 -7.76
C GLY A 60 -0.46 1.93 -7.08
N VAL A 61 0.35 2.97 -6.87
CA VAL A 61 1.66 2.88 -6.16
C VAL A 61 1.81 3.94 -5.06
N SER A 62 0.73 4.61 -4.67
CA SER A 62 0.78 5.64 -3.62
C SER A 62 0.91 5.03 -2.21
N CYS A 63 0.42 3.80 -2.02
CA CYS A 63 0.56 3.03 -0.79
C CYS A 63 0.99 1.60 -1.14
N LEU A 64 2.10 1.15 -0.57
CA LEU A 64 2.68 -0.17 -0.80
C LEU A 64 2.71 -0.93 0.51
N THR A 65 2.17 -2.14 0.54
CA THR A 65 2.23 -2.99 1.73
C THR A 65 3.20 -4.13 1.48
N PHE A 66 4.23 -4.22 2.30
CA PHE A 66 5.23 -5.29 2.26
C PHE A 66 5.03 -6.26 3.42
N ARG A 67 5.31 -7.54 3.18
CA ARG A 67 5.33 -8.60 4.18
C ARG A 67 6.78 -8.88 4.57
N VAL A 68 7.09 -8.60 5.82
CA VAL A 68 8.41 -8.88 6.42
C VAL A 68 8.25 -10.04 7.39
N MET A 69 9.21 -10.97 7.41
CA MET A 69 9.21 -12.10 8.34
C MET A 69 10.28 -11.88 9.40
N ASP A 70 9.92 -12.02 10.67
CA ASP A 70 10.88 -11.95 11.78
C ASP A 70 11.56 -13.30 12.06
N GLU A 71 12.53 -13.31 12.98
CA GLU A 71 13.25 -14.53 13.40
C GLU A 71 12.34 -15.59 14.03
N GLN A 72 11.19 -15.18 14.58
CA GLN A 72 10.18 -16.08 15.13
C GLN A 72 9.21 -16.60 14.07
N ARG A 73 9.49 -16.38 12.78
CA ARG A 73 8.62 -16.76 11.64
C ARG A 73 7.25 -16.08 11.67
N ARG A 74 7.11 -14.94 12.35
CA ARG A 74 5.89 -14.14 12.32
C ARG A 74 5.95 -13.18 11.14
N HIS A 75 4.80 -12.97 10.51
CA HIS A 75 4.66 -12.05 9.39
C HIS A 75 4.16 -10.70 9.89
N HIS A 76 4.89 -9.67 9.54
CA HIS A 76 4.59 -8.28 9.84
C HIS A 76 4.27 -7.56 8.55
N LEU A 77 3.23 -6.73 8.58
CA LEU A 77 2.85 -5.90 7.46
C LEU A 77 3.48 -4.51 7.67
N LEU A 78 4.27 -4.10 6.69
CA LEU A 78 4.87 -2.77 6.61
C LEU A 78 4.18 -2.01 5.49
N GLU A 79 3.38 -1.03 5.86
CA GLU A 79 2.73 -0.12 4.94
C GLU A 79 3.63 1.10 4.71
N ILE A 80 3.86 1.41 3.43
CA ILE A 80 4.71 2.50 2.97
C ILE A 80 3.86 3.39 2.09
N THR A 81 3.57 4.60 2.57
CA THR A 81 2.84 5.63 1.81
C THR A 81 3.83 6.61 1.19
N LEU A 82 3.80 6.70 -0.14
CA LEU A 82 4.66 7.58 -0.93
C LEU A 82 3.97 8.93 -1.14
N PRO A 83 4.49 10.04 -0.61
CA PRO A 83 3.91 11.36 -0.85
C PRO A 83 4.17 11.83 -2.28
N MET A 84 3.45 12.86 -2.74
CA MET A 84 3.58 13.39 -4.12
C MET A 84 4.95 13.99 -4.44
N ASN A 85 5.68 14.41 -3.41
CA ASN A 85 7.03 14.99 -3.48
C ASN A 85 8.14 13.97 -3.22
N TYR A 86 7.85 12.67 -3.31
CA TYR A 86 8.87 11.62 -3.26
C TYR A 86 9.83 11.72 -4.46
N PRO A 87 11.16 11.57 -4.28
CA PRO A 87 11.89 11.18 -3.05
C PRO A 87 12.34 12.36 -2.16
N ALA A 88 12.04 13.61 -2.51
CA ALA A 88 12.43 14.80 -1.74
C ALA A 88 11.83 14.82 -0.32
N CYS A 89 10.68 14.18 -0.13
CA CYS A 89 10.17 13.86 1.20
C CYS A 89 10.19 12.37 1.50
N PRO A 90 10.44 12.00 2.77
CA PRO A 90 10.45 10.62 3.20
C PRO A 90 9.07 9.97 3.00
N PRO A 91 9.03 8.68 2.67
CA PRO A 91 7.80 7.93 2.71
C PRO A 91 7.30 7.82 4.15
N SER A 92 5.99 7.82 4.33
CA SER A 92 5.38 7.55 5.64
C SER A 92 5.30 6.04 5.82
N ILE A 93 5.67 5.57 7.00
CA ILE A 93 5.67 4.13 7.33
C ILE A 93 4.69 3.86 8.46
N ALA A 94 3.94 2.76 8.33
CA ALA A 94 3.05 2.24 9.35
C ALA A 94 3.23 0.72 9.43
N ALA A 95 3.20 0.19 10.65
CA ALA A 95 3.32 -1.23 10.90
C ALA A 95 2.76 -1.56 12.28
N ASP A 96 2.35 -2.82 12.48
CA ASP A 96 1.79 -3.33 13.73
C ASP A 96 2.88 -3.61 14.79
N VAL A 97 3.71 -2.61 15.08
CA VAL A 97 4.80 -2.67 16.05
C VAL A 97 4.57 -1.67 17.19
N PRO A 98 4.94 -2.02 18.44
CA PRO A 98 4.73 -1.14 19.60
C PRO A 98 5.47 0.21 19.50
N TYR A 99 6.53 0.26 18.70
CA TYR A 99 7.28 1.48 18.44
C TYR A 99 7.93 1.40 17.06
N LEU A 100 7.83 2.49 16.31
CA LEU A 100 8.49 2.67 15.03
C LEU A 100 9.45 3.87 15.17
N PRO A 101 10.77 3.68 15.01
CA PRO A 101 11.71 4.78 15.11
C PRO A 101 11.52 5.77 13.96
N LYS A 102 12.11 6.95 14.11
CA LYS A 102 12.24 7.90 13.01
C LYS A 102 13.03 7.27 11.87
N LEU A 103 12.37 7.12 10.73
CA LEU A 103 12.97 6.64 9.49
C LEU A 103 14.15 7.53 9.10
N GLN A 104 15.34 6.93 8.99
CA GLN A 104 16.50 7.59 8.41
C GLN A 104 16.33 7.60 6.89
N TRP A 105 16.05 8.77 6.33
CA TRP A 105 15.76 8.94 4.91
C TRP A 105 16.59 10.07 4.30
N SER A 106 17.15 9.81 3.13
CA SER A 106 17.74 10.81 2.23
C SER A 106 17.17 10.63 0.82
N GLU A 107 17.38 11.61 -0.07
CA GLU A 107 16.96 11.50 -1.48
C GLU A 107 17.63 10.34 -2.24
N SER A 108 18.74 9.84 -1.71
CA SER A 108 19.45 8.64 -2.20
C SER A 108 18.95 7.33 -1.60
N SER A 109 18.13 7.38 -0.55
CA SER A 109 17.53 6.21 0.08
C SER A 109 16.48 5.57 -0.84
N ARG A 110 16.28 4.26 -0.64
CA ARG A 110 15.34 3.44 -1.41
C ARG A 110 14.42 2.66 -0.48
N LEU A 111 13.36 2.06 -1.03
CA LEU A 111 12.44 1.20 -0.27
C LEU A 111 13.15 0.09 0.52
N LYS A 112 14.23 -0.49 -0.02
CA LYS A 112 15.03 -1.50 0.67
C LYS A 112 15.61 -1.00 2.00
N ASP A 113 16.00 0.27 2.08
CA ASP A 113 16.61 0.84 3.28
C ASP A 113 15.57 0.99 4.39
N VAL A 114 14.31 1.27 4.00
CA VAL A 114 13.15 1.27 4.89
C VAL A 114 12.91 -0.13 5.47
N LEU A 115 12.96 -1.16 4.63
CA LEU A 115 12.80 -2.55 5.04
C LEU A 115 13.93 -3.02 5.97
N CYS A 116 15.19 -2.67 5.66
CA CYS A 116 16.33 -2.96 6.54
C CYS A 116 16.17 -2.30 7.92
N GLN A 117 15.82 -1.01 7.96
CA GLN A 117 15.58 -0.31 9.22
C GLN A 117 14.41 -0.94 10.00
N PHE A 118 13.35 -1.35 9.31
CA PHE A 118 12.24 -2.03 9.95
C PHE A 118 12.66 -3.38 10.57
N GLN A 119 13.50 -4.16 9.89
CA GLN A 119 14.04 -5.42 10.41
C GLN A 119 14.89 -5.22 11.67
N GLU A 120 15.76 -4.20 11.71
CA GLU A 120 16.55 -3.87 12.89
C GLU A 120 15.66 -3.55 14.10
N VAL A 121 14.54 -2.84 13.87
CA VAL A 121 13.55 -2.52 14.90
C VAL A 121 12.86 -3.77 15.40
N MET A 122 12.50 -4.69 14.51
CA MET A 122 11.91 -5.98 14.89
C MET A 122 12.85 -6.77 15.79
N ILE A 123 14.14 -6.82 15.44
CA ILE A 123 15.19 -7.47 16.24
C ILE A 123 15.29 -6.79 17.61
N ALA A 124 15.38 -5.47 17.66
CA ALA A 124 15.48 -4.72 18.91
C ALA A 124 14.27 -4.93 19.83
N ILE A 125 13.05 -4.88 19.28
CA ILE A 125 11.82 -5.15 20.02
C ILE A 125 11.83 -6.59 20.54
N PHE A 126 12.27 -7.57 19.73
CA PHE A 126 12.38 -8.95 20.17
C PHE A 126 13.34 -9.11 21.36
N TYR A 127 14.56 -8.59 21.25
CA TYR A 127 15.54 -8.66 22.35
C TYR A 127 15.03 -7.97 23.61
N TYR A 128 14.39 -6.81 23.48
CA TYR A 128 13.82 -6.09 24.60
C TYR A 128 12.72 -6.90 25.31
N MET A 129 11.82 -7.53 24.55
CA MET A 129 10.78 -8.39 25.10
C MET A 129 11.39 -9.63 25.77
N LEU A 130 12.38 -10.26 25.16
CA LEU A 130 13.06 -11.43 25.71
C LEU A 130 13.69 -11.15 27.08
N ILE A 131 14.40 -10.01 27.19
CA ILE A 131 15.03 -9.58 28.46
C ILE A 131 13.96 -9.30 29.53
N ARG A 132 12.86 -8.63 29.19
CA ARG A 132 11.77 -8.32 30.15
C ARG A 132 10.95 -9.52 30.59
N THR A 133 10.80 -10.54 29.74
CA THR A 133 10.07 -11.76 30.08
C THR A 133 10.92 -12.79 30.82
N SER A 134 12.23 -12.59 30.92
CA SER A 134 13.11 -13.49 31.67
C SER A 134 12.86 -13.32 33.19
N PRO A 135 12.48 -14.37 33.92
CA PRO A 135 12.38 -14.29 35.37
C PRO A 135 13.80 -14.07 35.92
N THR A 136 14.03 -12.90 36.52
CA THR A 136 15.30 -12.66 37.20
C THR A 136 15.48 -13.71 38.31
N PRO A 137 16.68 -14.29 38.48
CA PRO A 137 16.93 -15.36 39.46
C PRO A 137 16.81 -14.90 40.92
N TYR A 138 16.45 -13.64 41.18
CA TYR A 138 16.26 -13.10 42.52
C TYR A 138 14.90 -13.43 43.15
N GLN A 139 13.92 -13.92 42.38
CA GLN A 139 12.58 -14.25 42.89
C GLN A 139 12.43 -15.70 43.40
N SER A 140 13.47 -16.54 43.29
CA SER A 140 13.42 -17.96 43.69
C SER A 140 13.94 -18.26 45.10
N LYS A 141 14.28 -17.24 45.90
CA LYS A 141 14.78 -17.42 47.29
C LYS A 141 13.84 -16.95 48.41
N LEU A 142 12.56 -16.72 48.11
CA LEU A 142 11.57 -16.27 49.11
C LEU A 142 10.33 -17.18 49.20
N ARG A 143 10.44 -18.46 48.85
CA ARG A 143 9.38 -19.43 49.09
C ARG A 143 9.90 -20.65 49.82
#